data_AF-A0A9X8MIW5-F1
#
_entry.id   AF-A0A9X8MIW5-F1
#
_cell.length_a   1.000
_cell.length_b   1.000
_cell.length_c   1.000
_cell.angle_alpha   90.00
_cell.angle_beta   90.00
_cell.angle_gamma   90.00
#
_symmetry.space_group_name_H-M   'P 1'
#
loop_
_entity.id
_entity.type
_entity.pdbx_description
1 polymer ?
#
loop_
_entity_poly.entity_id
_entity_poly.type
_entity_poly.pdbx_seq_one_letter_code
_entity_poly.pdbx_strand_id
1 'polypeptide(L)' 'MARLSVLKVRGGDMVCVGGRWREVKGVRSGVRSSGRPLVVMTFKEGPSLRFDAGEELAVCRDGRGRR' A
#
# COMPACT_ATOMS: atom_id res chain seq x y z
N MET A 1 6.39 -3.03 13.56
CA MET A 1 5.57 -3.43 12.40
C MET A 1 4.11 -3.35 12.81
N ALA A 2 3.22 -2.83 11.98
CA ALA A 2 1.80 -2.71 12.29
C ALA A 2 0.96 -3.19 11.10
N ARG A 3 -0.20 -3.78 11.36
CA ARG A 3 -1.21 -3.97 10.30
C ARG A 3 -1.92 -2.65 10.06
N LEU A 4 -2.06 -2.28 8.80
CA LEU A 4 -2.65 -1.03 8.40
C LEU A 4 -3.57 -1.28 7.21
N SER A 5 -4.77 -0.70 7.25
CA SER A 5 -5.63 -0.63 6.07
C SER A 5 -4.85 -0.05 4.89
N VAL A 6 -5.03 -0.66 3.71
CA VAL A 6 -4.39 -0.23 2.46
C VAL A 6 -4.71 1.23 2.11
N LEU A 7 -5.83 1.76 2.59
CA LEU A 7 -6.22 3.16 2.43
C LEU A 7 -5.32 4.13 3.19
N LYS A 8 -4.63 3.67 4.24
CA LYS A 8 -3.74 4.49 5.06
C LYS A 8 -2.26 4.36 4.65
N VAL A 9 -1.94 3.49 3.68
CA VAL A 9 -0.59 3.32 3.15
C VAL A 9 -0.20 4.54 2.32
N ARG A 10 1.05 4.96 2.41
CA ARG A 10 1.59 6.15 1.73
C ARG A 10 2.86 5.80 0.95
N GLY A 11 3.26 6.70 0.04
CA GLY A 11 4.60 6.63 -0.56
C GLY A 11 5.69 6.70 0.51
N GLY A 12 6.72 5.87 0.37
CA GLY A 12 7.78 5.66 1.35
C GLY A 12 7.48 4.59 2.39
N ASP A 13 6.25 4.10 2.49
CA ASP A 13 5.93 2.98 3.37
C ASP A 13 6.56 1.68 2.84
N MET A 14 7.08 0.87 3.76
CA MET A 14 7.47 -0.50 3.47
C MET A 14 6.31 -1.45 3.79
N VAL A 15 5.80 -2.17 2.79
CA VAL A 15 4.68 -3.11 2.98
C VAL A 15 5.06 -4.55 2.65
N CYS A 16 4.52 -5.51 3.38
CA CYS A 16 4.72 -6.94 3.11
C CYS A 16 3.59 -7.46 2.20
N VAL A 17 3.94 -7.91 0.99
CA VAL A 17 3.02 -8.46 0.00
C VAL A 17 3.55 -9.79 -0.50
N GLY A 18 2.76 -10.86 -0.35
CA GLY A 18 3.18 -12.21 -0.73
C GLY A 18 4.44 -12.68 0.01
N GLY A 19 4.61 -12.30 1.28
CA GLY A 19 5.78 -12.63 2.10
C GLY A 19 7.04 -11.81 1.79
N ARG A 20 6.97 -10.83 0.87
CA ARG A 20 8.09 -9.97 0.50
C ARG A 20 7.83 -8.52 0.88
N TRP A 21 8.83 -7.88 1.46
CA TRP A 21 8.81 -6.46 1.75
C TRP A 21 9.08 -5.66 0.47
N ARG A 22 8.18 -4.74 0.11
CA ARG A 22 8.30 -3.85 -1.06
C ARG A 22 8.02 -2.40 -0.71
N GLU A 23 8.88 -1.50 -1.19
CA GLU A 23 8.74 -0.06 -0.92
C GLU A 23 7.70 0.55 -1.84
N VAL A 24 6.73 1.26 -1.25
CA VAL A 24 5.70 1.95 -1.99
C VAL A 24 6.26 3.25 -2.55
N LYS A 25 6.25 3.39 -3.87
CA LYS A 25 6.59 4.63 -4.58
C LYS A 25 5.40 5.60 -4.62
N GLY A 26 4.19 5.06 -4.75
CA GLY A 26 2.98 5.87 -4.83
C GLY A 26 1.72 5.05 -4.62
N VAL A 27 0.65 5.73 -4.21
CA VAL A 27 -0.65 5.12 -3.95
C VAL A 27 -1.71 5.91 -4.70
N ARG A 28 -2.62 5.20 -5.38
CA ARG A 28 -3.78 5.78 -6.04
C ARG A 28 -5.03 5.05 -5.59
N SER A 29 -6.02 5.79 -5.10
CA SER A 29 -7.36 5.26 -4.86
C SER A 29 -8.19 5.35 -6.14
N GLY A 30 -9.12 4.43 -6.29
CA GLY A 30 -10.06 4.41 -7.40
C GLY A 30 -11.26 3.52 -7.09
N VAL A 31 -12.05 3.26 -8.12
CA VAL A 31 -13.25 2.43 -8.03
C VAL A 31 -13.18 1.43 -9.18
N ARG A 32 -13.47 0.15 -8.89
CA ARG A 32 -13.61 -0.88 -9.93
C ARG A 32 -14.86 -0.62 -10.76
N SER A 33 -14.96 -1.23 -11.94
CA SER A 33 -16.19 -1.20 -12.76
C SER A 33 -17.42 -1.71 -12.01
N SER A 34 -17.22 -2.55 -10.98
CA SER A 34 -18.29 -3.04 -10.09
C SER A 34 -18.71 -2.05 -9.00
N GLY A 35 -18.18 -0.81 -8.99
CA GLY A 35 -18.44 0.18 -7.95
C GLY A 35 -17.67 -0.02 -6.64
N ARG A 36 -16.83 -1.06 -6.53
CA ARG A 36 -16.09 -1.36 -5.29
C ARG A 36 -14.82 -0.51 -5.18
N PRO A 37 -14.53 0.07 -4.00
CA PRO A 37 -13.30 0.82 -3.78
C PRO A 37 -12.04 -0.02 -3.99
N LEU A 38 -11.03 0.57 -4.62
CA LEU A 38 -9.77 -0.07 -4.97
C LEU A 38 -8.60 0.83 -4.60
N VAL A 39 -7.51 0.22 -4.13
CA VAL A 39 -6.22 0.89 -3.97
C VAL A 39 -5.20 0.27 -4.92
N VAL A 40 -4.53 1.10 -5.70
CA VAL A 40 -3.41 0.70 -6.57
C VAL A 40 -2.12 1.25 -5.97
N MET A 41 -1.20 0.35 -5.64
CA MET A 41 0.12 0.71 -5.12
C MET A 41 1.17 0.48 -6.21
N THR A 42 1.94 1.52 -6.50
CA THR A 42 3.14 1.42 -7.32
C THR A 42 4.33 1.25 -6.39
N PHE A 43 5.16 0.25 -6.67
CA PHE A 43 6.36 -0.04 -5.89
C PHE A 43 7.60 0.53 -6.58
N LYS A 44 8.68 0.74 -5.82
CA LYS A 44 9.98 1.13 -6.42
C LYS A 44 10.50 0.08 -7.38
N GLU A 45 10.31 -1.19 -7.05
CA GLU A 45 10.73 -2.33 -7.86
C GLU A 45 9.54 -3.23 -8.19
N GLY A 46 9.49 -3.72 -9.43
CA GLY A 46 8.47 -4.65 -9.92
C GLY A 46 7.12 -4.00 -10.27
N PRO A 47 6.08 -4.80 -10.53
CA PRO A 47 4.80 -4.29 -11.02
C PRO A 47 4.02 -3.59 -9.91
N SER A 48 3.12 -2.69 -10.32
CA SER A 48 2.09 -2.14 -9.45
C SER A 48 1.06 -3.21 -9.10
N LEU A 49 0.55 -3.21 -7.88
CA LEU A 49 -0.45 -4.17 -7.42
C LEU A 49 -1.75 -3.46 -7.02
N ARG A 50 -2.84 -4.21 -7.09
CA ARG A 50 -4.20 -3.77 -6.78
C ARG A 50 -4.67 -4.47 -5.51
N PHE A 51 -5.25 -3.70 -4.61
CA PHE A 51 -5.76 -4.15 -3.32
C PHE A 51 -7.20 -3.71 -3.15
N ASP A 52 -7.99 -4.54 -2.49
CA ASP A 52 -9.32 -4.12 -2.06
C ASP A 52 -9.19 -3.13 -0.90
N ALA A 53 -10.01 -2.08 -0.88
CA ALA A 53 -9.90 -1.04 0.15
C ALA A 53 -10.12 -1.56 1.58
N GLY A 54 -10.80 -2.70 1.75
CA GLY A 54 -10.98 -3.37 3.04
C GLY A 54 -9.78 -4.18 3.51
N GLU A 55 -8.75 -4.37 2.67
CA GLU A 55 -7.58 -5.16 3.03
C GLU A 55 -6.64 -4.42 3.98
N GLU A 56 -5.93 -5.20 4.79
CA GLU A 56 -4.84 -4.72 5.64
C GLU A 56 -3.52 -5.36 5.24
N LEU A 57 -2.46 -4.56 5.25
CA LEU A 57 -1.09 -5.02 5.00
C LEU A 57 -0.23 -4.80 6.23
N ALA A 58 0.78 -5.66 6.40
CA ALA A 58 1.83 -5.39 7.36
C ALA A 58 2.72 -4.26 6.82
N VAL A 59 2.84 -3.19 7.60
CA VAL A 59 3.58 -1.98 7.25
C VAL A 59 4.70 -1.75 8.25
N CYS A 60 5.86 -1.39 7.70
CA CYS A 60 7.00 -0.83 8.41
C CYS A 60 7.15 0.62 7.96
N ARG A 61 6.99 1.57 8.89
CA ARG A 61 7.35 2.96 8.68
C ARG A 61 8.61 3.20 9.48
N ASP A 62 9.71 3.50 8.80
CA ASP A 62 10.82 4.11 9.51
C ASP A 62 10.35 5.51 9.94
N GLY A 63 10.41 5.82 11.23
CA GLY A 63 9.78 6.98 11.85
C GLY A 63 10.33 8.35 11.40
N ARG A 64 11.11 8.41 10.31
CA ARG A 64 11.79 9.60 9.78
C ARG A 64 10.91 10.49 8.91
N GLY A 65 9.61 10.53 9.18
CA GLY A 65 8.61 11.29 8.42
C GLY A 65 7.82 12.33 9.23
N ARG A 66 8.35 12.79 10.37
CA ARG A 66 7.81 13.94 11.11
C ARG A 66 8.90 14.98 11.34
N ARG A 67 9.05 15.91 10.41
CA ARG A 67 9.40 17.32 10.67
C ARG A 67 8.61 18.18 9.72
#